data_AF-A0A355TD27-F1
#
_entry.id   AF-A0A355TD27-F1
#
_cell.length_a   1.000
_cell.length_b   1.000
_cell.length_c   1.000
_cell.angle_alpha   90.00
_cell.angle_beta   90.00
_cell.angle_gamma   90.00
#
_symmetry.space_group_name_H-M   'P 1'
#
loop_
_entity.id
_entity.type
_entity.pdbx_description
1 polymer ?
#
loop_
_entity_poly.entity_id
_entity_poly.type
_entity_poly.pdbx_seq_one_letter_code
_entity_poly.pdbx_strand_id
1 'polypeptide(L)'
;MSRCLFFLFLTLFLVFTPIQGVQAGHRGRDSLPRYLSALKDLDKGREGKARILLARGPDIILNEVILGQLMTRPGNEYAFDELAGFITVHPDWPDLKGIRMIAEQKIPASFSHRQVINWFKAYSPLTDSGFVRYIDALNATGQENLAIKLVRNRWIKKDFYKKSLLAFRSRYAPLLRLKEHRARLDRLLWDGKISSARYMYRFVRKSDKAMSKARIALSKNKGRITPLLKSVPKAMQKNAGLLYERVRWRRKHGLYKGVLEILEKPPVKLGRPKAWWQERHIMARRLMERKRFKRAYKLVTKHGLSRDDGFEYLQAEFLSGFLAFRLLNQPRKAETHFDRLTKAANAPISKARAYYWMGRIHEKLKRKDAATQAYEVAATFNTTYYGQLAISKLYTRPTIRALAEPAIPSHIRDTFFSHVVIRVTQRLARLGDYKRARRFCMASTSYAVNRVEFALLMEVAHMLEKPDWAIKAAKKAAQKGFLLTGAAYP
;
A
#
# COMPACT_ATOMS: atom_id res chain seq x y z
N MET A 1 51.30 -60.28 39.53
CA MET A 1 51.82 -61.38 38.70
C MET A 1 51.61 -61.03 37.24
N SER A 2 52.68 -61.19 36.48
CA SER A 2 52.94 -60.84 35.09
C SER A 2 51.82 -61.10 34.06
N ARG A 3 51.70 -60.24 33.05
CA ARG A 3 52.22 -60.51 31.69
C ARG A 3 52.02 -59.33 30.73
N CYS A 4 53.12 -58.96 30.08
CA CYS A 4 53.22 -58.10 28.91
C CYS A 4 52.31 -58.56 27.78
N LEU A 5 51.71 -57.61 27.04
CA LEU A 5 51.52 -57.74 25.61
C LEU A 5 51.67 -56.37 24.93
N PHE A 6 52.74 -56.26 24.15
CA PHE A 6 53.03 -55.21 23.18
C PHE A 6 51.94 -55.22 22.09
N PHE A 7 51.33 -54.08 21.77
CA PHE A 7 50.66 -53.88 20.49
C PHE A 7 50.95 -52.49 19.94
N LEU A 8 51.41 -52.49 18.68
CA LEU A 8 51.94 -51.37 17.91
C LEU A 8 50.97 -50.19 17.81
N PHE A 9 51.51 -48.98 18.00
CA PHE A 9 50.95 -47.74 17.49
C PHE A 9 51.13 -47.71 15.96
N LEU A 10 50.05 -47.87 15.20
CA LEU A 10 50.00 -47.55 13.78
C LEU A 10 49.32 -46.18 13.63
N THR A 11 50.13 -45.13 13.51
CA THR A 11 49.70 -43.78 13.15
C THR A 11 49.21 -43.78 11.69
N LEU A 12 47.90 -43.76 11.49
CA LEU A 12 47.29 -43.59 10.18
C LEU A 12 47.38 -42.11 9.76
N PHE A 13 48.44 -41.77 9.01
CA PHE A 13 48.49 -40.51 8.27
C PHE A 13 47.44 -40.56 7.14
N LEU A 14 46.32 -39.86 7.33
CA LEU A 14 45.39 -39.56 6.25
C LEU A 14 46.06 -38.59 5.29
N VAL A 15 46.63 -39.15 4.22
CA VAL A 15 47.09 -38.41 3.04
C VAL A 15 45.87 -37.76 2.41
N PHE A 16 45.74 -36.43 2.58
CA PHE A 16 44.83 -35.62 1.80
C PHE A 16 45.29 -35.66 0.33
N THR A 17 44.71 -36.56 -0.47
CA THR A 17 44.68 -36.37 -1.92
C THR A 17 43.81 -35.14 -2.20
N PRO A 18 44.32 -34.08 -2.83
CA PRO A 18 43.47 -33.00 -3.29
C PRO A 18 42.55 -33.60 -4.35
N ILE A 19 41.25 -33.67 -4.06
CA ILE A 19 40.24 -33.83 -5.09
C ILE A 19 40.48 -32.67 -6.05
N GLN A 20 40.96 -32.99 -7.25
CA GLN A 20 41.05 -32.04 -8.34
C GLN A 20 39.68 -31.39 -8.48
N GLY A 21 39.60 -30.12 -8.09
CA GLY A 21 38.41 -29.33 -8.32
C GLY A 21 38.09 -29.41 -9.81
N VAL A 22 36.87 -29.84 -10.12
CA VAL A 22 36.27 -29.56 -11.41
C VAL A 22 36.44 -28.07 -11.63
N GLN A 23 37.29 -27.68 -12.58
CA GLN A 23 37.45 -26.30 -12.98
C GLN A 23 36.06 -25.81 -13.44
N ALA A 24 35.37 -25.08 -12.57
CA ALA A 24 34.30 -24.20 -12.99
C ALA A 24 34.94 -23.21 -13.97
N GLY A 25 34.70 -23.42 -15.26
CA GLY A 25 35.40 -22.71 -16.33
C GLY A 25 35.45 -21.19 -16.10
N HIS A 26 36.63 -20.62 -16.36
CA HIS A 26 36.96 -19.19 -16.30
C HIS A 26 36.02 -18.24 -17.09
N ARG A 27 35.00 -18.75 -17.82
CA ARG A 27 34.09 -17.92 -18.65
C ARG A 27 33.04 -17.12 -17.87
N GLY A 28 32.79 -17.42 -16.59
CA GLY A 28 31.70 -16.81 -15.82
C GLY A 28 31.99 -15.45 -15.16
N ARG A 29 33.27 -15.11 -14.88
CA ARG A 29 33.63 -13.79 -14.28
C ARG A 29 33.75 -12.67 -15.32
N ASP A 30 34.14 -13.00 -16.55
CA ASP A 30 34.35 -12.02 -17.64
C ASP A 30 33.07 -11.51 -18.33
N SER A 31 31.90 -12.10 -18.03
CA SER A 31 30.64 -11.65 -18.62
C SER A 31 29.99 -10.49 -17.86
N LEU A 32 30.31 -10.32 -16.56
CA LEU A 32 29.64 -9.34 -15.68
C LEU A 32 29.72 -7.89 -16.21
N PRO A 33 30.89 -7.38 -16.65
CA PRO A 33 30.96 -6.06 -17.28
C PRO A 33 30.10 -5.94 -18.54
N ARG A 34 29.97 -7.03 -19.33
CA ARG A 34 29.12 -7.06 -20.54
C ARG A 34 27.65 -6.93 -20.18
N TYR A 35 27.17 -7.63 -19.15
CA TYR A 35 25.81 -7.50 -18.65
C TYR A 35 25.53 -6.11 -18.10
N LEU A 36 26.43 -5.54 -17.29
CA LEU A 36 26.27 -4.18 -16.77
C LEU A 36 26.20 -3.16 -17.91
N SER A 37 27.07 -3.28 -18.92
CA SER A 37 27.03 -2.43 -20.11
C SER A 37 25.71 -2.59 -20.87
N ALA A 38 25.24 -3.82 -21.08
CA ALA A 38 24.00 -4.08 -21.80
C ALA A 38 22.78 -3.50 -21.06
N LEU A 39 22.72 -3.66 -19.73
CA LEU A 39 21.67 -3.07 -18.90
C LEU A 39 21.73 -1.53 -18.94
N LYS A 40 22.91 -0.92 -18.84
CA LYS A 40 23.05 0.56 -19.00
C LYS A 40 22.62 1.03 -20.39
N ASP A 41 22.89 0.25 -21.44
CA ASP A 41 22.47 0.54 -22.80
C ASP A 41 20.95 0.40 -22.96
N LEU A 42 20.34 -0.60 -22.30
CA LEU A 42 18.90 -0.76 -22.24
C LEU A 42 18.20 0.43 -21.58
N ASP A 43 18.76 1.02 -20.52
CA ASP A 43 18.19 2.24 -19.91
C ASP A 43 18.16 3.42 -20.91
N LYS A 44 19.07 3.41 -21.89
CA LYS A 44 19.18 4.43 -22.95
C LYS A 44 18.42 4.05 -24.23
N GLY A 45 17.60 2.99 -24.19
CA GLY A 45 16.85 2.52 -25.36
C GLY A 45 17.64 1.64 -26.34
N ARG A 46 18.95 1.41 -26.12
CA ARG A 46 19.80 0.62 -27.02
C ARG A 46 19.72 -0.87 -26.68
N GLU A 47 19.23 -1.70 -27.60
CA GLU A 47 18.90 -3.11 -27.33
C GLU A 47 19.95 -4.12 -27.80
N GLY A 48 20.82 -3.75 -28.74
CA GLY A 48 21.68 -4.72 -29.45
C GLY A 48 22.47 -5.66 -28.53
N LYS A 49 23.19 -5.10 -27.54
CA LYS A 49 23.96 -5.90 -26.58
C LYS A 49 23.08 -6.81 -25.71
N ALA A 50 21.92 -6.31 -25.29
CA ALA A 50 20.99 -7.08 -24.48
C ALA A 50 20.41 -8.26 -25.25
N ARG A 51 20.07 -8.08 -26.53
CA ARG A 51 19.57 -9.16 -27.40
C ARG A 51 20.63 -10.23 -27.64
N ILE A 52 21.89 -9.84 -27.84
CA ILE A 52 23.02 -10.77 -27.97
C ILE A 52 23.17 -11.61 -26.68
N LEU A 53 23.11 -10.97 -25.51
CA LEU A 53 23.20 -11.66 -24.22
C LEU A 53 21.98 -12.56 -23.96
N LEU A 54 20.78 -12.16 -24.35
CA LEU A 54 19.61 -13.01 -24.22
C LEU A 54 19.74 -14.30 -25.05
N ALA A 55 20.34 -14.21 -26.24
CA ALA A 55 20.53 -15.35 -27.14
C ALA A 55 21.72 -16.27 -26.76
N ARG A 56 22.81 -15.71 -26.24
CA ARG A 56 24.10 -16.44 -26.08
C ARG A 56 24.80 -16.22 -24.74
N GLY A 57 24.19 -15.45 -23.84
CA GLY A 57 24.78 -15.05 -22.57
C GLY A 57 24.70 -16.18 -21.54
N PRO A 58 25.78 -16.41 -20.75
CA PRO A 58 25.86 -17.53 -19.83
C PRO A 58 25.13 -17.34 -18.49
N ASP A 59 24.72 -16.11 -18.12
CA ASP A 59 24.03 -15.85 -16.85
C ASP A 59 22.51 -15.84 -17.06
N ILE A 60 21.89 -16.98 -16.78
CA ILE A 60 20.44 -17.20 -16.92
C ILE A 60 19.64 -16.18 -16.09
N ILE A 61 20.11 -15.84 -14.89
CA ILE A 61 19.40 -14.91 -13.99
C ILE A 61 19.41 -13.49 -14.55
N LEU A 62 20.56 -13.04 -15.07
CA LEU A 62 20.64 -11.72 -15.70
C LEU A 62 19.96 -11.67 -17.07
N ASN A 63 19.89 -12.81 -17.78
CA ASN A 63 19.09 -12.94 -19.01
C ASN A 63 17.60 -12.70 -18.73
N GLU A 64 17.06 -13.23 -17.62
CA GLU A 64 15.67 -12.93 -17.22
C GLU A 64 15.46 -11.44 -16.91
N VAL A 65 16.44 -10.77 -16.29
CA VAL A 65 16.38 -9.32 -16.06
C VAL A 65 16.28 -8.56 -17.38
N ILE A 66 17.10 -8.94 -18.36
CA ILE A 66 17.09 -8.38 -19.70
C ILE A 66 15.74 -8.65 -20.37
N LEU A 67 15.26 -9.89 -20.33
CA LEU A 67 13.98 -10.30 -20.91
C LEU A 67 12.82 -9.48 -20.36
N GLY A 68 12.70 -9.41 -19.02
CA GLY A 68 11.66 -8.62 -18.36
C GLY A 68 11.73 -7.13 -18.74
N GLN A 69 12.93 -6.56 -18.87
CA GLN A 69 13.08 -5.17 -19.32
C GLN A 69 12.66 -4.98 -20.78
N LEU A 70 13.06 -5.88 -21.68
CA LEU A 70 12.64 -5.83 -23.09
C LEU A 70 11.11 -5.98 -23.22
N MET A 71 10.49 -6.87 -22.44
CA MET A 71 9.03 -7.05 -22.41
C MET A 71 8.26 -5.82 -21.91
N THR A 72 8.88 -4.93 -21.12
CA THR A 72 8.24 -3.66 -20.72
C THR A 72 8.26 -2.59 -21.80
N ARG A 73 9.00 -2.79 -22.90
CA ARG A 73 9.13 -1.79 -23.96
C ARG A 73 7.88 -1.74 -24.83
N PRO A 74 7.32 -0.54 -25.09
CA PRO A 74 6.24 -0.38 -26.05
C PRO A 74 6.67 -0.89 -27.42
N GLY A 75 5.82 -1.69 -28.08
CA GLY A 75 6.10 -2.20 -29.43
C GLY A 75 7.18 -3.27 -29.52
N ASN A 76 7.54 -3.95 -28.42
CA ASN A 76 8.43 -5.12 -28.46
C ASN A 76 7.90 -6.22 -29.41
N GLU A 77 8.71 -7.22 -29.78
CA GLU A 77 8.24 -8.31 -30.66
C GLU A 77 7.50 -9.46 -29.95
N TYR A 78 7.60 -9.60 -28.63
CA TYR A 78 7.10 -10.78 -27.91
C TYR A 78 5.60 -11.02 -28.09
N ALA A 79 5.20 -12.24 -28.42
CA ALA A 79 3.80 -12.63 -28.56
C ALA A 79 3.04 -12.58 -27.23
N PHE A 80 1.71 -12.66 -27.29
CA PHE A 80 0.89 -12.68 -26.07
C PHE A 80 1.26 -13.83 -25.14
N ASP A 81 1.47 -15.03 -25.66
CA ASP A 81 1.73 -16.22 -24.84
C ASP A 81 3.07 -16.11 -24.09
N GLU A 82 4.10 -15.50 -24.71
CA GLU A 82 5.37 -15.23 -24.04
C GLU A 82 5.22 -14.24 -22.88
N LEU A 83 4.49 -13.14 -23.12
CA LEU A 83 4.22 -12.13 -22.09
C LEU A 83 3.35 -12.72 -20.96
N ALA A 84 2.32 -13.49 -21.32
CA ALA A 84 1.41 -14.14 -20.38
C ALA A 84 2.12 -15.21 -19.54
N GLY A 85 3.01 -15.98 -20.16
CA GLY A 85 3.89 -16.93 -19.48
C GLY A 85 4.78 -16.24 -18.46
N PHE A 86 5.46 -15.17 -18.86
CA PHE A 86 6.31 -14.39 -17.94
C PHE A 86 5.53 -13.82 -16.74
N ILE A 87 4.35 -13.24 -17.00
CA ILE A 87 3.47 -12.69 -15.94
C ILE A 87 3.05 -13.79 -14.94
N THR A 88 2.78 -15.00 -15.43
CA THR A 88 2.27 -16.11 -14.62
C THR A 88 3.40 -16.79 -13.82
N VAL A 89 4.58 -16.95 -14.42
CA VAL A 89 5.74 -17.58 -13.77
C VAL A 89 6.39 -16.65 -12.72
N HIS A 90 6.35 -15.34 -12.94
CA HIS A 90 7.00 -14.37 -12.05
C HIS A 90 5.99 -13.36 -11.45
N PRO A 91 5.03 -13.79 -10.61
CA PRO A 91 3.98 -12.92 -10.07
C PRO A 91 4.52 -11.81 -9.14
N ASP A 92 5.72 -12.00 -8.58
CA ASP A 92 6.41 -11.07 -7.70
C ASP A 92 7.44 -10.16 -8.42
N TRP A 93 7.55 -10.27 -9.75
CA TRP A 93 8.47 -9.47 -10.54
C TRP A 93 8.14 -7.96 -10.46
N PRO A 94 9.14 -7.07 -10.36
CA PRO A 94 8.90 -5.64 -10.40
C PRO A 94 8.31 -5.20 -11.75
N ASP A 95 7.49 -4.15 -11.75
CA ASP A 95 6.98 -3.49 -12.96
C ASP A 95 6.12 -4.35 -13.92
N LEU A 96 5.58 -5.50 -13.47
CA LEU A 96 4.64 -6.35 -14.25
C LEU A 96 3.46 -5.59 -14.85
N LYS A 97 3.05 -4.47 -14.24
CA LYS A 97 1.98 -3.63 -14.77
C LYS A 97 2.24 -3.20 -16.21
N GLY A 98 3.49 -2.90 -16.57
CA GLY A 98 3.87 -2.51 -17.93
C GLY A 98 3.73 -3.68 -18.90
N ILE A 99 4.28 -4.84 -18.54
CA ILE A 99 4.18 -6.08 -19.34
C ILE A 99 2.72 -6.47 -19.55
N ARG A 100 1.89 -6.42 -18.51
CA ARG A 100 0.44 -6.66 -18.59
C ARG A 100 -0.27 -5.71 -19.56
N MET A 101 0.06 -4.42 -19.53
CA MET A 101 -0.52 -3.45 -20.46
C MET A 101 -0.16 -3.73 -21.91
N ILE A 102 1.03 -4.28 -22.18
CA ILE A 102 1.45 -4.69 -23.53
C ILE A 102 0.78 -6.00 -23.92
N ALA A 103 0.73 -6.98 -23.02
CA ALA A 103 0.03 -8.25 -23.22
C ALA A 103 -1.44 -8.02 -23.61
N GLU A 104 -2.15 -7.10 -22.93
CA GLU A 104 -3.53 -6.73 -23.27
C GLU A 104 -3.72 -6.24 -24.72
N GLN A 105 -2.71 -5.60 -25.31
CA GLN A 105 -2.75 -5.12 -26.69
C GLN A 105 -2.46 -6.22 -27.70
N LYS A 106 -1.81 -7.30 -27.26
CA LYS A 106 -1.36 -8.40 -28.10
C LYS A 106 -2.21 -9.67 -28.00
N ILE A 107 -3.26 -9.66 -27.17
CA ILE A 107 -4.18 -10.82 -27.08
C ILE A 107 -4.58 -11.23 -28.51
N PRO A 108 -4.42 -12.50 -28.94
CA PRO A 108 -4.67 -12.91 -30.33
C PRO A 108 -6.14 -12.76 -30.71
N ALA A 109 -6.45 -12.33 -31.93
CA ALA A 109 -7.85 -12.22 -32.38
C ALA A 109 -8.60 -13.58 -32.35
N SER A 110 -7.86 -14.69 -32.52
CA SER A 110 -8.36 -16.06 -32.46
C SER A 110 -8.79 -16.54 -31.07
N PHE A 111 -8.46 -15.81 -29.99
CA PHE A 111 -8.90 -16.19 -28.65
C PHE A 111 -10.42 -16.19 -28.54
N SER A 112 -10.97 -17.31 -28.07
CA SER A 112 -12.37 -17.41 -27.72
C SER A 112 -12.76 -16.40 -26.64
N HIS A 113 -14.04 -16.00 -26.62
CA HIS A 113 -14.57 -15.12 -25.58
C HIS A 113 -14.31 -15.66 -24.15
N ARG A 114 -14.36 -16.99 -23.96
CA ARG A 114 -14.06 -17.63 -22.68
C ARG A 114 -12.59 -17.46 -22.25
N GLN A 115 -11.63 -17.60 -23.18
CA GLN A 115 -10.22 -17.35 -22.90
C GLN A 115 -9.97 -15.90 -22.48
N VAL A 116 -10.56 -14.95 -23.21
CA VAL A 116 -10.49 -13.51 -22.87
C VAL A 116 -11.04 -13.24 -21.47
N ILE A 117 -12.20 -13.81 -21.13
CA ILE A 117 -12.82 -13.66 -19.81
C ILE A 117 -11.93 -14.25 -18.71
N ASN A 118 -11.39 -15.45 -18.91
CA ASN A 118 -10.53 -16.10 -17.93
C ASN A 118 -9.26 -15.27 -17.66
N TRP A 119 -8.63 -14.75 -18.72
CA TRP A 119 -7.49 -13.84 -18.60
C TRP A 119 -7.82 -12.61 -17.75
N PHE A 120 -8.93 -11.91 -18.07
CA PHE A 120 -9.29 -10.68 -17.36
C PHE A 120 -9.90 -10.90 -15.96
N LYS A 121 -10.38 -12.12 -15.65
CA LYS A 121 -10.72 -12.53 -14.28
C LYS A 121 -9.47 -12.65 -13.40
N ALA A 122 -8.40 -13.26 -13.91
CA ALA A 122 -7.12 -13.34 -13.21
C ALA A 122 -6.39 -11.98 -13.16
N TYR A 123 -6.41 -11.26 -14.28
CA TYR A 123 -5.67 -10.02 -14.48
C TYR A 123 -6.59 -8.91 -14.99
N SER A 124 -7.26 -8.20 -14.09
CA SER A 124 -8.19 -7.12 -14.46
C SER A 124 -7.59 -6.10 -15.45
N PRO A 125 -8.37 -5.62 -16.43
CA PRO A 125 -7.88 -4.82 -17.55
C PRO A 125 -7.35 -3.44 -17.13
N LEU A 126 -6.13 -3.15 -17.56
CA LEU A 126 -5.40 -1.90 -17.32
C LEU A 126 -5.58 -0.90 -18.47
N THR A 127 -5.63 -1.38 -19.72
CA THR A 127 -5.74 -0.58 -20.94
C THR A 127 -7.19 -0.34 -21.34
N ASP A 128 -7.43 0.57 -22.30
CA ASP A 128 -8.76 0.76 -22.88
C ASP A 128 -9.12 -0.32 -23.90
N SER A 129 -8.16 -0.79 -24.71
CA SER A 129 -8.37 -1.90 -25.65
C SER A 129 -8.67 -3.20 -24.90
N GLY A 130 -7.90 -3.54 -23.87
CA GLY A 130 -8.15 -4.71 -23.04
C GLY A 130 -9.51 -4.64 -22.33
N PHE A 131 -9.89 -3.46 -21.83
CA PHE A 131 -11.21 -3.27 -21.25
C PHE A 131 -12.33 -3.46 -22.27
N VAL A 132 -12.22 -2.87 -23.47
CA VAL A 132 -13.21 -3.04 -24.55
C VAL A 132 -13.36 -4.50 -24.89
N ARG A 133 -12.24 -5.20 -25.11
CA ARG A 133 -12.22 -6.62 -25.44
C ARG A 133 -12.86 -7.48 -24.37
N TYR A 134 -12.64 -7.15 -23.10
CA TYR A 134 -13.29 -7.86 -22.00
C TYR A 134 -14.80 -7.66 -22.00
N ILE A 135 -15.27 -6.42 -22.21
CA ILE A 135 -16.71 -6.12 -22.30
C ILE A 135 -17.36 -6.86 -23.48
N ASP A 136 -16.70 -6.90 -24.64
CA ASP A 136 -17.22 -7.61 -25.81
C ASP A 136 -17.35 -9.11 -25.55
N ALA A 137 -16.34 -9.71 -24.91
CA ALA A 137 -16.40 -11.11 -24.52
C ALA A 137 -17.49 -11.42 -23.50
N LEU A 138 -17.70 -10.54 -22.51
CA LEU A 138 -18.81 -10.69 -21.57
C LEU A 138 -20.17 -10.65 -22.28
N ASN A 139 -20.36 -9.69 -23.20
CA ASN A 139 -21.61 -9.58 -23.95
C ASN A 139 -21.86 -10.81 -24.82
N ALA A 140 -20.84 -11.27 -25.56
CA ALA A 140 -20.92 -12.44 -26.42
C ALA A 140 -21.21 -13.76 -25.66
N THR A 141 -20.96 -13.79 -24.35
CA THR A 141 -21.22 -14.96 -23.48
C THR A 141 -22.44 -14.76 -22.57
N GLY A 142 -23.31 -13.80 -22.87
CA GLY A 142 -24.55 -13.55 -22.12
C GLY A 142 -24.37 -12.87 -20.76
N GLN A 143 -23.16 -12.40 -20.42
CA GLN A 143 -22.85 -11.72 -19.14
C GLN A 143 -23.07 -10.20 -19.21
N GLU A 144 -24.12 -9.74 -19.89
CA GLU A 144 -24.39 -8.33 -20.17
C GLU A 144 -24.54 -7.49 -18.89
N ASN A 145 -25.22 -8.02 -17.87
CA ASN A 145 -25.39 -7.32 -16.58
C ASN A 145 -24.05 -6.99 -15.92
N LEU A 146 -23.06 -7.90 -16.00
CA LEU A 146 -21.72 -7.67 -15.51
C LEU A 146 -20.99 -6.62 -16.36
N ALA A 147 -21.11 -6.70 -17.68
CA ALA A 147 -20.53 -5.73 -18.61
C ALA A 147 -21.04 -4.30 -18.35
N ILE A 148 -22.35 -4.11 -18.22
CA ILE A 148 -22.97 -2.82 -17.90
C ILE A 148 -22.43 -2.28 -16.57
N LYS A 149 -22.36 -3.12 -15.53
CA LYS A 149 -21.82 -2.75 -14.22
C LYS A 149 -20.37 -2.27 -14.33
N LEU A 150 -19.54 -2.98 -15.07
CA LEU A 150 -18.13 -2.63 -15.28
C LEU A 150 -17.95 -1.33 -16.07
N VAL A 151 -18.72 -1.13 -17.15
CA VAL A 151 -18.73 0.11 -17.94
C VAL A 151 -19.10 1.32 -17.08
N ARG A 152 -20.20 1.22 -16.32
CA ARG A 152 -20.65 2.31 -15.43
C ARG A 152 -19.62 2.61 -14.35
N ASN A 153 -19.03 1.59 -13.74
CA ASN A 153 -17.98 1.75 -12.73
C ASN A 153 -16.71 2.40 -13.32
N ARG A 154 -16.28 1.99 -14.53
CA ARG A 154 -15.14 2.60 -15.21
C ARG A 154 -15.43 4.06 -15.58
N TRP A 155 -16.65 4.37 -16.03
CA TRP A 155 -17.09 5.74 -16.26
C TRP A 155 -17.01 6.58 -14.98
N ILE A 156 -17.32 6.06 -13.80
CA ILE A 156 -17.24 6.85 -12.57
C ILE A 156 -15.78 7.04 -12.13
N LYS A 157 -14.98 5.97 -12.13
CA LYS A 157 -13.66 5.92 -11.48
C LYS A 157 -12.49 6.39 -12.36
N LYS A 158 -12.50 6.13 -13.66
CA LYS A 158 -11.32 6.37 -14.52
C LYS A 158 -11.10 7.86 -14.81
N ASP A 159 -9.87 8.32 -14.71
CA ASP A 159 -9.46 9.60 -15.29
C ASP A 159 -9.18 9.40 -16.78
N PHE A 160 -9.98 10.01 -17.65
CA PHE A 160 -9.83 9.93 -19.10
C PHE A 160 -9.12 11.17 -19.64
N TYR A 161 -8.23 10.99 -20.60
CA TYR A 161 -7.75 12.06 -21.48
C TYR A 161 -8.73 12.24 -22.66
N LYS A 162 -8.65 13.37 -23.35
CA LYS A 162 -9.64 13.81 -24.37
C LYS A 162 -10.01 12.71 -25.38
N LYS A 163 -9.01 12.07 -26.02
CA LYS A 163 -9.25 11.03 -27.04
C LYS A 163 -9.89 9.77 -26.44
N SER A 164 -9.38 9.24 -25.33
CA SER A 164 -10.02 8.08 -24.65
C SER A 164 -11.44 8.36 -24.19
N LEU A 165 -11.73 9.58 -23.75
CA LEU A 165 -13.06 9.98 -23.31
C LEU A 165 -14.06 9.94 -24.45
N LEU A 166 -13.69 10.47 -25.62
CA LEU A 166 -14.54 10.48 -26.81
C LEU A 166 -14.80 9.05 -27.31
N ALA A 167 -13.76 8.23 -27.41
CA ALA A 167 -13.88 6.82 -27.81
C ALA A 167 -14.78 6.03 -26.85
N PHE A 168 -14.56 6.16 -25.54
CA PHE A 168 -15.37 5.48 -24.52
C PHE A 168 -16.84 5.90 -24.60
N ARG A 169 -17.11 7.20 -24.81
CA ARG A 169 -18.48 7.71 -24.92
C ARG A 169 -19.17 7.27 -26.19
N SER A 170 -18.49 7.31 -27.34
CA SER A 170 -19.05 6.87 -28.61
C SER A 170 -19.56 5.43 -28.51
N ARG A 171 -18.82 4.56 -27.82
CA ARG A 171 -19.19 3.15 -27.64
C ARG A 171 -20.25 2.90 -26.59
N TYR A 172 -20.17 3.58 -25.44
CA TYR A 172 -20.91 3.19 -24.24
C TYR A 172 -21.97 4.20 -23.78
N ALA A 173 -22.21 5.30 -24.52
CA ALA A 173 -23.19 6.32 -24.15
C ALA A 173 -24.58 5.75 -23.79
N PRO A 174 -25.16 4.78 -24.53
CA PRO A 174 -26.47 4.21 -24.19
C PRO A 174 -26.55 3.57 -22.79
N LEU A 175 -25.41 3.11 -22.26
CA LEU A 175 -25.33 2.44 -20.96
C LEU A 175 -25.20 3.42 -19.79
N LEU A 176 -24.88 4.69 -20.05
CA LEU A 176 -24.60 5.71 -19.04
C LEU A 176 -25.86 6.52 -18.74
N ARG A 177 -26.34 6.47 -17.49
CA ARG A 177 -27.51 7.24 -17.07
C ARG A 177 -27.08 8.47 -16.29
N LEU A 178 -28.04 9.36 -16.03
CA LEU A 178 -27.83 10.57 -15.23
C LEU A 178 -27.17 10.27 -13.87
N LYS A 179 -27.50 9.12 -13.25
CA LYS A 179 -26.89 8.69 -11.98
C LYS A 179 -25.37 8.55 -12.09
N GLU A 180 -24.87 7.90 -13.13
CA GLU A 180 -23.44 7.71 -13.37
C GLU A 180 -22.74 9.03 -13.73
N HIS A 181 -23.39 9.91 -14.49
CA HIS A 181 -22.86 11.25 -14.77
C HIS A 181 -22.70 12.08 -13.50
N ARG A 182 -23.70 12.06 -12.61
CA ARG A 182 -23.64 12.76 -11.31
C ARG A 182 -22.56 12.17 -10.40
N ALA A 183 -22.45 10.84 -10.33
CA ALA A 183 -21.42 10.17 -9.55
C ALA A 183 -20.00 10.49 -10.05
N ARG A 184 -19.78 10.51 -11.38
CA ARG A 184 -18.51 10.92 -11.97
C ARG A 184 -18.18 12.38 -11.65
N LEU A 185 -19.15 13.29 -11.82
CA LEU A 185 -18.99 14.70 -11.49
C LEU A 185 -18.61 14.88 -10.02
N ASP A 186 -19.31 14.22 -9.10
CA ASP A 186 -19.03 14.31 -7.67
C ASP A 186 -17.61 13.81 -7.33
N ARG A 187 -17.22 12.63 -7.85
CA ARG A 187 -15.86 12.10 -7.66
C ARG A 187 -14.79 13.08 -8.17
N LEU A 188 -14.96 13.59 -9.39
CA LEU A 188 -14.03 14.54 -10.00
C LEU A 188 -13.87 15.82 -9.16
N LEU A 189 -14.97 16.32 -8.58
CA LEU A 189 -14.94 17.48 -7.69
C LEU A 189 -14.19 17.19 -6.40
N TRP A 190 -14.41 16.02 -5.79
CA TRP A 190 -13.66 15.61 -4.61
C TRP A 190 -12.16 15.42 -4.88
N ASP A 191 -11.80 14.93 -6.07
CA ASP A 191 -10.41 14.75 -6.49
C ASP A 191 -9.75 16.05 -7.01
N GLY A 192 -10.48 17.17 -7.00
CA GLY A 192 -9.97 18.46 -7.49
C GLY A 192 -9.74 18.52 -9.00
N LYS A 193 -10.29 17.59 -9.78
CA LYS A 193 -10.14 17.48 -11.24
C LYS A 193 -11.09 18.44 -11.97
N ILE A 194 -10.87 19.74 -11.82
CA ILE A 194 -11.79 20.80 -12.21
C ILE A 194 -12.12 20.81 -13.71
N SER A 195 -11.13 20.69 -14.60
CA SER A 195 -11.37 20.73 -16.04
C SER A 195 -12.27 19.57 -16.50
N SER A 196 -12.00 18.37 -16.00
CA SER A 196 -12.82 17.19 -16.23
C SER A 196 -14.21 17.32 -15.59
N ALA A 197 -14.33 17.91 -14.39
CA ALA A 197 -15.63 18.17 -13.76
C ALA A 197 -16.48 19.14 -14.59
N ARG A 198 -15.88 20.22 -15.13
CA ARG A 198 -16.59 21.16 -16.02
C ARG A 198 -17.06 20.51 -17.32
N TYR A 199 -16.28 19.58 -17.87
CA TYR A 199 -16.69 18.82 -19.05
C TYR A 199 -18.01 18.08 -18.83
N MET A 200 -18.27 17.62 -17.60
CA MET A 200 -19.49 16.89 -17.24
C MET A 200 -20.77 17.73 -17.28
N TYR A 201 -20.67 19.07 -17.37
CA TYR A 201 -21.85 19.97 -17.34
C TYR A 201 -22.85 19.74 -18.45
N ARG A 202 -22.44 19.10 -19.54
CA ARG A 202 -23.30 18.76 -20.67
C ARG A 202 -24.11 17.47 -20.47
N PHE A 203 -23.84 16.71 -19.40
CA PHE A 203 -24.49 15.42 -19.11
C PHE A 203 -25.28 15.42 -17.79
N VAL A 204 -25.33 16.56 -17.10
CA VAL A 204 -25.97 16.69 -15.80
C VAL A 204 -26.99 17.82 -15.84
N ARG A 205 -27.87 17.86 -14.84
CA ARG A 205 -28.92 18.89 -14.77
C ARG A 205 -28.31 20.26 -14.45
N LYS A 206 -29.05 21.33 -14.75
CA LYS A 206 -28.69 22.72 -14.40
C LYS A 206 -28.36 22.86 -12.90
N SER A 207 -29.08 22.15 -12.03
CA SER A 207 -28.87 22.13 -10.58
C SER A 207 -27.52 21.52 -10.17
N ASP A 208 -27.12 20.38 -10.78
CA ASP A 208 -25.81 19.77 -10.53
C ASP A 208 -24.67 20.68 -11.00
N LYS A 209 -24.85 21.37 -12.14
CA LYS A 209 -23.92 22.38 -12.66
C LYS A 209 -23.77 23.55 -11.69
N ALA A 210 -24.87 24.08 -11.14
CA ALA A 210 -24.85 25.17 -10.18
C ALA A 210 -24.10 24.79 -8.89
N MET A 211 -24.41 23.62 -8.31
CA MET A 211 -23.70 23.08 -7.14
C MET A 211 -22.20 22.89 -7.41
N SER A 212 -21.84 22.34 -8.57
CA SER A 212 -20.45 22.17 -8.97
C SER A 212 -19.69 23.50 -9.08
N LYS A 213 -20.30 24.52 -9.71
CA LYS A 213 -19.70 25.86 -9.80
C LYS A 213 -19.44 26.44 -8.41
N ALA A 214 -20.40 26.33 -7.49
CA ALA A 214 -20.23 26.79 -6.10
C ALA A 214 -19.09 26.06 -5.38
N ARG A 215 -19.01 24.72 -5.50
CA ARG A 215 -17.91 23.91 -4.94
C ARG A 215 -16.55 24.35 -5.47
N ILE A 216 -16.42 24.53 -6.79
CA ILE A 216 -15.17 24.95 -7.42
C ILE A 216 -14.76 26.35 -6.93
N ALA A 217 -15.71 27.29 -6.84
CA ALA A 217 -15.44 28.65 -6.37
C ALA A 217 -14.94 28.67 -4.92
N LEU A 218 -15.57 27.91 -4.03
CA LEU A 218 -15.14 27.72 -2.64
C LEU A 218 -13.74 27.09 -2.56
N SER A 219 -13.52 26.00 -3.29
CA SER A 219 -12.27 25.25 -3.28
C SER A 219 -11.07 26.10 -3.75
N LYS A 220 -11.30 26.94 -4.77
CA LYS A 220 -10.28 27.83 -5.35
C LYS A 220 -10.19 29.20 -4.68
N ASN A 221 -11.10 29.54 -3.77
CA ASN A 221 -11.26 30.89 -3.24
C ASN A 221 -11.32 31.96 -4.36
N LYS A 222 -12.09 31.69 -5.42
CA LYS A 222 -12.16 32.55 -6.61
C LYS A 222 -13.59 32.72 -7.10
N GLY A 223 -13.88 33.91 -7.63
CA GLY A 223 -15.16 34.27 -8.22
C GLY A 223 -16.21 34.71 -7.20
N ARG A 224 -17.42 35.01 -7.69
CA ARG A 224 -18.54 35.51 -6.88
C ARG A 224 -19.19 34.38 -6.06
N ILE A 225 -18.55 33.98 -4.95
CA ILE A 225 -18.97 32.83 -4.11
C ILE A 225 -20.40 32.99 -3.59
N THR A 226 -20.79 34.17 -3.08
CA THR A 226 -22.13 34.39 -2.51
C THR A 226 -23.26 34.20 -3.54
N PRO A 227 -23.22 34.85 -4.72
CA PRO A 227 -24.19 34.57 -5.79
C PRO A 227 -24.21 33.10 -6.22
N LEU A 228 -23.05 32.46 -6.35
CA LEU A 228 -22.97 31.05 -6.74
C LEU A 228 -23.63 30.14 -5.70
N LEU A 229 -23.46 30.41 -4.41
CA LEU A 229 -24.14 29.69 -3.34
C LEU A 229 -25.66 29.90 -3.37
N LYS A 230 -26.13 31.13 -3.62
CA LYS A 230 -27.57 31.42 -3.77
C LYS A 230 -28.19 30.68 -4.96
N SER A 231 -27.43 30.46 -6.04
CA SER A 231 -27.91 29.72 -7.22
C SER A 231 -28.07 28.20 -7.00
N VAL A 232 -27.55 27.65 -5.89
CA VAL A 232 -27.72 26.23 -5.58
C VAL A 232 -29.12 25.98 -4.99
N PRO A 233 -29.93 25.08 -5.58
CA PRO A 233 -31.28 24.79 -5.06
C PRO A 233 -31.27 24.37 -3.60
N LYS A 234 -32.31 24.76 -2.84
CA LYS A 234 -32.43 24.47 -1.39
C LYS A 234 -32.18 23.00 -1.06
N ALA A 235 -32.72 22.08 -1.85
CA ALA A 235 -32.52 20.63 -1.68
C ALA A 235 -31.05 20.18 -1.78
N MET A 236 -30.19 20.91 -2.50
CA MET A 236 -28.77 20.58 -2.69
C MET A 236 -27.83 21.34 -1.75
N GLN A 237 -28.32 22.31 -0.96
CA GLN A 237 -27.50 23.07 -0.01
C GLN A 237 -26.89 22.18 1.09
N LYS A 238 -27.53 21.05 1.38
CA LYS A 238 -27.06 20.03 2.34
C LYS A 238 -26.16 18.96 1.69
N ASN A 239 -25.77 19.11 0.41
CA ASN A 239 -24.86 18.18 -0.23
C ASN A 239 -23.50 18.16 0.49
N ALA A 240 -22.97 16.96 0.73
CA ALA A 240 -21.75 16.81 1.53
C ALA A 240 -20.51 17.43 0.90
N GLY A 241 -20.33 17.30 -0.41
CA GLY A 241 -19.20 17.93 -1.09
C GLY A 241 -19.28 19.46 -1.05
N LEU A 242 -20.48 20.04 -1.07
CA LEU A 242 -20.67 21.48 -0.93
C LEU A 242 -20.38 21.95 0.50
N LEU A 243 -20.96 21.29 1.49
CA LEU A 243 -20.74 21.64 2.90
C LEU A 243 -19.26 21.47 3.30
N TYR A 244 -18.58 20.44 2.79
CA TYR A 244 -17.15 20.25 3.00
C TYR A 244 -16.32 21.42 2.45
N GLU A 245 -16.58 21.88 1.22
CA GLU A 245 -15.85 23.02 0.67
C GLU A 245 -16.18 24.33 1.40
N ARG A 246 -17.41 24.48 1.90
CA ARG A 246 -17.78 25.61 2.79
C ARG A 246 -17.00 25.58 4.10
N VAL A 247 -16.84 24.41 4.71
CA VAL A 247 -16.02 24.21 5.93
C VAL A 247 -14.59 24.64 5.68
N ARG A 248 -13.95 24.11 4.63
CA ARG A 248 -12.57 24.44 4.30
C ARG A 248 -12.38 25.93 4.02
N TRP A 249 -13.28 26.50 3.21
CA TRP A 249 -13.23 27.92 2.87
C TRP A 249 -13.39 28.79 4.11
N ARG A 250 -14.38 28.53 4.97
CA ARG A 250 -14.60 29.27 6.22
C ARG A 250 -13.40 29.16 7.16
N ARG A 251 -12.82 27.95 7.32
CA ARG A 251 -11.64 27.74 8.14
C ARG A 251 -10.45 28.58 7.65
N LYS A 252 -10.20 28.61 6.34
CA LYS A 252 -9.11 29.40 5.75
C LYS A 252 -9.27 30.92 5.96
N HIS A 253 -10.49 31.40 6.16
CA HIS A 253 -10.80 32.81 6.44
C HIS A 253 -11.03 33.09 7.93
N GLY A 254 -10.65 32.18 8.84
CA GLY A 254 -10.82 32.38 10.28
C GLY A 254 -12.27 32.36 10.79
N LEU A 255 -13.24 32.00 9.94
CA LEU A 255 -14.68 31.99 10.26
C LEU A 255 -15.09 30.73 11.05
N TYR A 256 -14.43 30.48 12.18
CA TYR A 256 -14.53 29.23 12.94
C TYR A 256 -15.92 28.93 13.49
N LYS A 257 -16.71 29.95 13.86
CA LYS A 257 -18.11 29.76 14.29
C LYS A 257 -18.92 29.05 13.21
N GLY A 258 -18.84 29.55 11.97
CA GLY A 258 -19.50 28.95 10.82
C GLY A 258 -18.92 27.59 10.41
N VAL A 259 -17.67 27.28 10.75
CA VAL A 259 -17.13 25.93 10.57
C VAL A 259 -17.81 24.95 11.53
N LEU A 260 -17.86 25.31 12.83
CA LEU A 260 -18.46 24.47 13.86
C LEU A 260 -19.94 24.23 13.62
N GLU A 261 -20.70 25.24 13.19
CA GLU A 261 -22.11 25.10 12.80
C GLU A 261 -22.34 23.96 11.79
N ILE A 262 -21.42 23.82 10.81
CA ILE A 262 -21.51 22.76 9.79
C ILE A 262 -21.02 21.42 10.36
N LEU A 263 -19.90 21.39 11.08
CA LEU A 263 -19.32 20.14 11.59
C LEU A 263 -20.16 19.50 12.70
N GLU A 264 -20.91 20.29 13.46
CA GLU A 264 -21.82 19.84 14.52
C GLU A 264 -23.16 19.34 13.98
N LYS A 265 -23.54 19.79 12.77
CA LYS A 265 -24.73 19.34 12.03
C LYS A 265 -24.33 18.86 10.61
N PRO A 266 -23.50 17.82 10.51
CA PRO A 266 -23.03 17.32 9.22
C PRO A 266 -24.19 16.70 8.42
N PRO A 267 -24.03 16.53 7.09
CA PRO A 267 -24.97 15.74 6.31
C PRO A 267 -24.96 14.27 6.76
N VAL A 268 -26.10 13.58 6.60
CA VAL A 268 -26.26 12.16 6.97
C VAL A 268 -25.20 11.27 6.31
N LYS A 269 -24.91 11.49 5.02
CA LYS A 269 -23.84 10.82 4.29
C LYS A 269 -22.72 11.82 4.01
N LEU A 270 -21.53 11.62 4.60
CA LEU A 270 -20.37 12.51 4.45
C LEU A 270 -19.70 12.43 3.06
N GLY A 271 -19.95 11.35 2.30
CA GLY A 271 -19.30 11.08 1.01
C GLY A 271 -17.85 10.63 1.16
N ARG A 272 -16.98 11.47 1.74
CA ARG A 272 -15.57 11.16 2.03
C ARG A 272 -15.23 11.43 3.50
N PRO A 273 -15.64 10.57 4.45
CA PRO A 273 -15.39 10.76 5.89
C PRO A 273 -13.95 11.17 6.25
N LYS A 274 -12.93 10.54 5.64
CA LYS A 274 -11.51 10.88 5.85
C LYS A 274 -11.20 12.36 5.60
N ALA A 275 -11.78 12.94 4.55
CA ALA A 275 -11.58 14.35 4.22
C ALA A 275 -12.15 15.27 5.32
N TRP A 276 -13.32 14.92 5.86
CA TRP A 276 -13.95 15.64 6.97
C TRP A 276 -13.17 15.52 8.27
N TRP A 277 -12.48 14.39 8.51
CA TRP A 277 -11.71 14.17 9.73
C TRP A 277 -10.65 15.25 9.93
N GLN A 278 -9.92 15.64 8.88
CA GLN A 278 -8.91 16.69 8.99
C GLN A 278 -9.51 17.99 9.55
N GLU A 279 -10.66 18.40 9.04
CA GLU A 279 -11.34 19.63 9.45
C GLU A 279 -11.90 19.51 10.87
N ARG A 280 -12.44 18.35 11.25
CA ARG A 280 -12.85 18.05 12.64
C ARG A 280 -11.67 18.08 13.60
N HIS A 281 -10.56 17.45 13.24
CA HIS A 281 -9.36 17.36 14.06
C HIS A 281 -8.78 18.76 14.34
N ILE A 282 -8.66 19.61 13.31
CA ILE A 282 -8.21 21.00 13.48
C ILE A 282 -9.15 21.76 14.43
N MET A 283 -10.46 21.66 14.22
CA MET A 283 -11.42 22.37 15.07
C MET A 283 -11.47 21.83 16.50
N ALA A 284 -11.25 20.54 16.70
CA ALA A 284 -11.14 19.93 18.02
C ALA A 284 -9.93 20.47 18.78
N ARG A 285 -8.75 20.57 18.13
CA ARG A 285 -7.55 21.16 18.73
C ARG A 285 -7.76 22.62 19.15
N ARG A 286 -8.37 23.44 18.28
CA ARG A 286 -8.74 24.82 18.63
C ARG A 286 -9.71 24.91 19.81
N LEU A 287 -10.67 23.99 19.90
CA LEU A 287 -11.57 23.92 21.06
C LEU A 287 -10.82 23.52 22.33
N MET A 288 -9.82 22.63 22.23
CA MET A 288 -8.97 22.24 23.36
C MET A 288 -8.10 23.40 23.86
N GLU A 289 -7.47 24.15 22.95
CA GLU A 289 -6.70 25.36 23.28
C GLU A 289 -7.53 26.35 24.09
N ARG A 290 -8.82 26.47 23.75
CA ARG A 290 -9.80 27.33 24.45
C ARG A 290 -10.47 26.66 25.65
N LYS A 291 -9.95 25.52 26.12
CA LYS A 291 -10.48 24.71 27.23
C LYS A 291 -11.95 24.28 27.07
N ARG A 292 -12.50 24.27 25.85
CA ARG A 292 -13.88 23.83 25.53
C ARG A 292 -13.93 22.32 25.29
N PHE A 293 -13.43 21.52 26.24
CA PHE A 293 -13.22 20.08 26.08
C PHE A 293 -14.50 19.28 25.81
N LYS A 294 -15.61 19.59 26.48
CA LYS A 294 -16.91 18.91 26.25
C LYS A 294 -17.37 19.06 24.79
N ARG A 295 -17.17 20.25 24.20
CA ARG A 295 -17.51 20.54 22.81
C ARG A 295 -16.56 19.84 21.85
N ALA A 296 -15.25 19.85 22.14
CA ALA A 296 -14.25 19.11 21.37
C ALA A 296 -14.58 17.61 21.31
N TYR A 297 -14.93 17.01 22.44
CA TYR A 297 -15.30 15.60 22.54
C TYR A 297 -16.55 15.27 21.70
N LYS A 298 -17.61 16.06 21.82
CA LYS A 298 -18.83 15.91 20.98
C LYS A 298 -18.52 16.01 19.48
N LEU A 299 -17.56 16.85 19.10
CA LEU A 299 -17.18 17.07 17.71
C LEU A 299 -16.43 15.86 17.11
N VAL A 300 -15.47 15.31 17.86
CA VAL A 300 -14.62 14.21 17.37
C VAL A 300 -15.32 12.86 17.43
N THR A 301 -16.21 12.62 18.40
CA THR A 301 -16.97 11.37 18.50
C THR A 301 -17.96 11.15 17.36
N LYS A 302 -18.45 12.24 16.76
CA LYS A 302 -19.31 12.20 15.55
C LYS A 302 -18.48 12.25 14.26
N HIS A 303 -17.36 11.52 14.21
CA HIS A 303 -16.43 11.55 13.07
C HIS A 303 -16.99 10.87 11.81
N GLY A 304 -17.87 9.88 11.93
CA GLY A 304 -18.48 9.17 10.80
C GLY A 304 -17.50 8.30 10.00
N LEU A 305 -16.39 7.91 10.63
CA LEU A 305 -15.38 7.01 10.09
C LEU A 305 -15.67 5.58 10.56
N SER A 306 -15.25 4.61 9.76
CA SER A 306 -15.27 3.18 10.03
C SER A 306 -13.85 2.63 10.23
N ARG A 307 -13.71 1.38 10.67
CA ARG A 307 -12.39 0.74 10.80
C ARG A 307 -11.62 0.70 9.47
N ASP A 308 -12.33 0.54 8.35
CA ASP A 308 -11.77 0.55 7.00
C ASP A 308 -11.18 1.90 6.59
N ASP A 309 -11.53 2.97 7.31
CA ASP A 309 -10.91 4.26 7.10
C ASP A 309 -9.47 4.33 7.64
N GLY A 310 -9.02 3.33 8.40
CA GLY A 310 -7.61 3.17 8.77
C GLY A 310 -7.10 4.27 9.70
N PHE A 311 -6.07 5.01 9.29
CA PHE A 311 -5.34 5.93 10.17
C PHE A 311 -6.22 7.03 10.77
N GLU A 312 -7.12 7.63 9.97
CA GLU A 312 -8.04 8.66 10.45
C GLU A 312 -8.98 8.12 11.54
N TYR A 313 -9.45 6.87 11.41
CA TYR A 313 -10.27 6.21 12.43
C TYR A 313 -9.48 6.03 13.74
N LEU A 314 -8.24 5.53 13.66
CA LEU A 314 -7.38 5.38 14.82
C LEU A 314 -7.11 6.72 15.52
N GLN A 315 -6.89 7.79 14.75
CA GLN A 315 -6.74 9.14 15.33
C GLN A 315 -8.02 9.62 16.01
N ALA A 316 -9.19 9.35 15.42
CA ALA A 316 -10.46 9.78 15.94
C ALA A 316 -10.83 9.09 17.27
N GLU A 317 -10.67 7.77 17.33
CA GLU A 317 -10.91 7.02 18.56
C GLU A 317 -9.88 7.38 19.63
N PHE A 318 -8.59 7.52 19.27
CA PHE A 318 -7.56 7.95 20.22
C PHE A 318 -7.87 9.33 20.80
N LEU A 319 -8.17 10.34 19.97
CA LEU A 319 -8.45 11.68 20.46
C LEU A 319 -9.74 11.73 21.29
N SER A 320 -10.77 10.98 20.89
CA SER A 320 -12.02 10.85 21.66
C SER A 320 -11.76 10.26 23.04
N GLY A 321 -11.02 9.14 23.11
CA GLY A 321 -10.63 8.50 24.36
C GLY A 321 -9.74 9.39 25.23
N PHE A 322 -8.74 10.05 24.64
CA PHE A 322 -7.84 10.96 25.34
C PHE A 322 -8.59 12.14 25.96
N LEU A 323 -9.49 12.79 25.21
CA LEU A 323 -10.35 13.86 25.73
C LEU A 323 -11.22 13.38 26.89
N ALA A 324 -11.88 12.23 26.72
CA ALA A 324 -12.72 11.63 27.76
C ALA A 324 -11.92 11.35 29.03
N PHE A 325 -10.73 10.75 28.90
CA PHE A 325 -9.90 10.36 30.02
C PHE A 325 -9.20 11.55 30.70
N ARG A 326 -8.38 12.28 29.94
CA ARG A 326 -7.45 13.27 30.49
C ARG A 326 -8.09 14.61 30.81
N LEU A 327 -9.14 15.00 30.07
CA LEU A 327 -9.69 16.36 30.14
C LEU A 327 -11.14 16.42 30.63
N LEU A 328 -11.83 15.28 30.69
CA LEU A 328 -13.24 15.22 31.10
C LEU A 328 -13.50 14.29 32.29
N ASN A 329 -12.48 13.59 32.79
CA ASN A 329 -12.59 12.62 33.89
C ASN A 329 -13.72 11.59 33.66
N GLN A 330 -13.85 11.09 32.43
CA GLN A 330 -14.85 10.11 31.99
C GLN A 330 -14.17 8.79 31.59
N PRO A 331 -13.58 8.04 32.54
CA PRO A 331 -12.80 6.83 32.24
C PRO A 331 -13.62 5.73 31.54
N ARG A 332 -14.89 5.53 31.90
CA ARG A 332 -15.75 4.53 31.21
C ARG A 332 -16.00 4.85 29.74
N LYS A 333 -16.14 6.13 29.38
CA LYS A 333 -16.25 6.52 27.97
C LYS A 333 -14.93 6.37 27.24
N ALA A 334 -13.83 6.69 27.91
CA ALA A 334 -12.50 6.48 27.34
C ALA A 334 -12.24 5.00 27.06
N GLU A 335 -12.61 4.11 27.98
CA GLU A 335 -12.53 2.65 27.84
C GLU A 335 -13.20 2.18 26.55
N THR A 336 -14.42 2.65 26.24
CA THR A 336 -15.11 2.32 24.98
C THR A 336 -14.32 2.73 23.73
N HIS A 337 -13.70 3.90 23.74
CA HIS A 337 -12.90 4.37 22.60
C HIS A 337 -11.59 3.59 22.43
N PHE A 338 -10.90 3.31 23.55
CA PHE A 338 -9.67 2.53 23.51
C PHE A 338 -9.93 1.05 23.20
N ASP A 339 -11.07 0.48 23.57
CA ASP A 339 -11.48 -0.87 23.17
C ASP A 339 -11.60 -0.96 21.64
N ARG A 340 -12.29 0.00 21.03
CA ARG A 340 -12.35 0.11 19.57
C ARG A 340 -10.98 0.29 18.93
N LEU A 341 -10.10 1.07 19.56
CA LEU A 341 -8.75 1.31 19.09
C LEU A 341 -7.88 0.04 19.13
N THR A 342 -7.94 -0.74 20.21
CA THR A 342 -7.22 -2.03 20.32
C THR A 342 -7.68 -3.02 19.25
N LYS A 343 -8.98 -3.08 18.96
CA LYS A 343 -9.57 -3.94 17.92
C LYS A 343 -9.26 -3.51 16.48
N ALA A 344 -8.90 -2.24 16.25
CA ALA A 344 -8.64 -1.70 14.91
C ALA A 344 -7.14 -1.49 14.62
N ALA A 345 -6.29 -1.39 15.64
CA ALA A 345 -4.87 -1.13 15.48
C ALA A 345 -4.12 -2.39 15.01
N ASN A 346 -3.50 -2.32 13.83
CA ASN A 346 -2.67 -3.42 13.31
C ASN A 346 -1.18 -3.21 13.61
N ALA A 347 -0.69 -1.99 13.47
CA ALA A 347 0.73 -1.68 13.66
C ALA A 347 1.13 -1.73 15.15
N PRO A 348 2.31 -2.29 15.50
CA PRO A 348 2.84 -2.37 16.87
C PRO A 348 2.75 -1.05 17.64
N ILE A 349 3.17 0.06 17.03
CA ILE A 349 3.12 1.39 17.67
C ILE A 349 1.69 1.81 18.05
N SER A 350 0.70 1.45 17.24
CA SER A 350 -0.69 1.76 17.52
C SER A 350 -1.28 0.82 18.56
N LYS A 351 -0.94 -0.48 18.52
CA LYS A 351 -1.36 -1.48 19.50
C LYS A 351 -0.82 -1.14 20.89
N ALA A 352 0.49 -0.94 21.00
CA ALA A 352 1.16 -0.58 22.26
C ALA A 352 0.55 0.68 22.88
N ARG A 353 0.31 1.71 22.06
CA ARG A 353 -0.36 2.94 22.50
C ARG A 353 -1.78 2.66 23.01
N ALA A 354 -2.57 1.88 22.27
CA ALA A 354 -3.95 1.59 22.67
C ALA A 354 -4.01 0.84 24.00
N TYR A 355 -3.20 -0.21 24.16
CA TYR A 355 -3.14 -1.02 25.37
C TYR A 355 -2.55 -0.27 26.57
N TYR A 356 -1.50 0.53 26.37
CA TYR A 356 -0.95 1.37 27.45
C TYR A 356 -2.02 2.32 28.03
N TRP A 357 -2.76 3.02 27.15
CA TRP A 357 -3.82 3.91 27.61
C TRP A 357 -5.00 3.16 28.21
N MET A 358 -5.32 1.94 27.73
CA MET A 358 -6.29 1.07 28.36
C MET A 358 -5.88 0.71 29.80
N GLY A 359 -4.61 0.35 30.02
CA GLY A 359 -4.08 0.12 31.36
C GLY A 359 -4.23 1.34 32.26
N ARG A 360 -3.91 2.55 31.75
CA ARG A 360 -4.10 3.81 32.50
C ARG A 360 -5.56 4.07 32.88
N ILE A 361 -6.50 3.67 32.02
CA ILE A 361 -7.94 3.81 32.28
C ILE A 361 -8.38 2.81 33.35
N HIS A 362 -7.94 1.55 33.27
CA HIS A 362 -8.22 0.53 34.27
C HIS A 362 -7.62 0.88 35.65
N GLU A 363 -6.41 1.45 35.71
CA GLU A 363 -5.83 2.01 36.95
C GLU A 363 -6.81 3.03 37.57
N LYS A 364 -7.30 3.99 36.77
CA LYS A 364 -8.24 5.02 37.24
C LYS A 364 -9.59 4.44 37.69
N LEU A 365 -10.00 3.31 37.11
CA LEU A 365 -11.20 2.56 37.48
C LEU A 365 -10.97 1.59 38.64
N LYS A 366 -9.77 1.57 39.24
CA LYS A 366 -9.38 0.66 40.33
C LYS A 366 -9.44 -0.83 39.95
N ARG A 367 -9.27 -1.16 38.67
CA ARG A 367 -9.24 -2.54 38.14
C ARG A 367 -7.79 -2.97 37.95
N LYS A 368 -7.12 -3.37 39.03
CA LYS A 368 -5.67 -3.67 39.04
C LYS A 368 -5.29 -4.74 38.03
N ASP A 369 -5.96 -5.90 38.05
CA ASP A 369 -5.62 -7.03 37.18
C ASP A 369 -5.78 -6.69 35.69
N ALA A 370 -6.88 -6.03 35.33
CA ALA A 370 -7.12 -5.56 33.97
C ALA A 370 -6.08 -4.51 33.54
N ALA A 371 -5.62 -3.64 34.46
CA ALA A 371 -4.57 -2.68 34.17
C ALA A 371 -3.23 -3.38 33.89
N THR A 372 -2.85 -4.33 34.74
CA THR A 372 -1.63 -5.14 34.58
C THR A 372 -1.65 -5.89 33.25
N GLN A 373 -2.73 -6.62 32.94
CA GLN A 373 -2.87 -7.34 31.67
C GLN A 373 -2.73 -6.41 30.46
N ALA A 374 -3.37 -5.24 30.50
CA ALA A 374 -3.26 -4.26 29.41
C ALA A 374 -1.81 -3.73 29.26
N TYR A 375 -1.09 -3.51 30.36
CA TYR A 375 0.31 -3.13 30.29
C TYR A 375 1.20 -4.25 29.78
N GLU A 376 0.96 -5.50 30.16
CA GLU A 376 1.72 -6.66 29.69
C GLU A 376 1.61 -6.79 28.16
N VAL A 377 0.39 -6.67 27.62
CA VAL A 377 0.18 -6.65 26.17
C VAL A 377 0.85 -5.46 25.50
N ALA A 378 0.87 -4.28 26.11
CA ALA A 378 1.61 -3.15 25.57
C ALA A 378 3.14 -3.39 25.61
N ALA A 379 3.64 -4.02 26.67
CA ALA A 379 5.05 -4.30 26.92
C ALA A 379 5.64 -5.32 25.93
N THR A 380 4.82 -6.20 25.33
CA THR A 380 5.30 -7.09 24.25
C THR A 380 5.80 -6.31 23.02
N PHE A 381 5.41 -5.04 22.88
CA PHE A 381 5.88 -4.13 21.84
C PHE A 381 7.00 -3.21 22.36
N ASN A 382 8.03 -3.81 22.95
CA ASN A 382 9.09 -3.16 23.73
C ASN A 382 9.98 -2.15 22.96
N THR A 383 9.92 -2.13 21.64
CA THR A 383 10.62 -1.14 20.80
C THR A 383 9.83 0.14 20.56
N THR A 384 8.58 0.20 21.04
CA THR A 384 7.70 1.36 20.88
C THR A 384 7.69 2.20 22.14
N TYR A 385 7.56 3.53 22.01
CA TYR A 385 7.49 4.44 23.15
C TYR A 385 6.47 4.00 24.22
N TYR A 386 5.26 3.65 23.80
CA TYR A 386 4.21 3.22 24.75
C TYR A 386 4.42 1.82 25.32
N GLY A 387 5.11 0.93 24.59
CA GLY A 387 5.53 -0.35 25.15
C GLY A 387 6.60 -0.18 26.22
N GLN A 388 7.56 0.72 26.00
CA GLN A 388 8.57 1.08 27.00
C GLN A 388 7.95 1.74 28.23
N LEU A 389 6.96 2.63 28.05
CA LEU A 389 6.20 3.17 29.17
C LEU A 389 5.43 2.09 29.93
N ALA A 390 4.93 1.05 29.27
CA ALA A 390 4.26 -0.07 29.92
C ALA A 390 5.25 -0.94 30.71
N ILE A 391 6.44 -1.21 30.16
CA ILE A 391 7.52 -1.90 30.88
C ILE A 391 7.92 -1.11 32.13
N SER A 392 8.11 0.20 32.00
CA SER A 392 8.40 1.08 33.14
C SER A 392 7.27 1.13 34.18
N LYS A 393 6.04 0.78 33.79
CA LYS A 393 4.89 0.70 34.70
C LYS A 393 4.82 -0.63 35.44
N LEU A 394 5.26 -1.71 34.80
CA LEU A 394 5.22 -3.07 35.36
C LEU A 394 6.41 -3.39 36.25
N TYR A 395 7.59 -2.84 35.95
CA TYR A 395 8.84 -3.27 36.57
C TYR A 395 9.60 -2.10 37.21
N THR A 396 10.06 -2.29 38.45
CA THR A 396 10.88 -1.31 39.19
C THR A 396 12.23 -1.05 38.53
N ARG A 397 12.79 -2.06 37.85
CA ARG A 397 14.04 -1.97 37.08
C ARG A 397 13.76 -2.40 35.63
N PRO A 398 13.25 -1.49 34.79
CA PRO A 398 12.84 -1.84 33.44
C PRO A 398 14.06 -2.18 32.56
N THR A 399 14.04 -3.34 31.92
CA THR A 399 15.03 -3.72 30.89
C THR A 399 14.36 -3.88 29.55
N ILE A 400 14.92 -3.31 28.49
CA ILE A 400 14.47 -3.52 27.11
C ILE A 400 15.41 -4.53 26.48
N ARG A 401 14.90 -5.72 26.17
CA ARG A 401 15.67 -6.76 25.48
C ARG A 401 15.21 -6.87 24.04
N ALA A 402 16.14 -6.81 23.10
CA ALA A 402 15.88 -7.28 21.74
C ALA A 402 15.60 -8.78 21.81
N LEU A 403 14.49 -9.22 21.22
CA LEU A 403 14.23 -10.66 21.11
C LEU A 403 15.16 -11.22 20.05
N ALA A 404 15.88 -12.29 20.39
CA ALA A 404 16.62 -13.06 19.41
C ALA A 404 15.65 -13.60 18.35
N GLU A 405 16.06 -13.55 17.09
CA GLU A 405 15.30 -14.20 16.03
C GLU A 405 15.48 -15.71 16.14
N PRO A 406 14.41 -16.52 15.98
CA PRO A 406 14.55 -17.97 15.98
C PRO A 406 15.45 -18.41 14.84
N ALA A 407 16.21 -19.48 15.06
CA ALA A 407 17.02 -20.08 14.00
C ALA A 407 16.12 -20.52 12.83
N ILE A 408 16.52 -20.15 11.61
CA ILE A 408 15.79 -20.52 10.40
C ILE A 408 16.38 -21.82 9.85
N PRO A 409 15.59 -22.89 9.70
CA PRO A 409 16.04 -24.17 9.13
C PRO A 409 16.69 -23.99 7.75
N SER A 410 17.74 -24.77 7.46
CA SER A 410 18.49 -24.70 6.20
C SER A 410 17.60 -24.86 4.97
N HIS A 411 16.71 -25.86 4.94
CA HIS A 411 15.82 -26.09 3.80
C HIS A 411 14.89 -24.89 3.49
N ILE A 412 14.41 -24.17 4.51
CA ILE A 412 13.59 -22.95 4.32
C ILE A 412 14.45 -21.82 3.76
N ARG A 413 15.65 -21.65 4.32
CA ARG A 413 16.63 -20.68 3.84
C ARG A 413 16.98 -20.94 2.38
N ASP A 414 17.32 -22.17 2.02
CA ASP A 414 17.71 -22.56 0.66
C ASP A 414 16.57 -22.33 -0.33
N THR A 415 15.33 -22.70 0.05
CA THR A 415 14.14 -22.41 -0.75
C THR A 415 13.99 -20.91 -1.00
N PHE A 416 14.12 -20.08 0.05
CA PHE A 416 14.01 -18.64 -0.07
C PHE A 416 15.08 -18.04 -0.99
N PHE A 417 16.36 -18.42 -0.81
CA PHE A 417 17.47 -17.95 -1.63
C PHE A 417 17.43 -18.52 -3.06
N SER A 418 16.70 -19.61 -3.30
CA SER A 418 16.45 -20.13 -4.64
C SER A 418 15.42 -19.30 -5.42
N HIS A 419 14.60 -18.48 -4.76
CA HIS A 419 13.62 -17.65 -5.45
C HIS A 419 14.29 -16.68 -6.42
N VAL A 420 13.73 -16.62 -7.61
CA VAL A 420 14.33 -15.92 -8.74
C VAL A 420 14.56 -14.43 -8.48
N VAL A 421 13.59 -13.73 -7.86
CA VAL A 421 13.71 -12.30 -7.52
C VAL A 421 14.81 -12.05 -6.47
N ILE A 422 15.05 -13.00 -5.55
CA ILE A 422 16.16 -12.92 -4.58
C ILE A 422 17.50 -13.13 -5.28
N ARG A 423 17.60 -14.16 -6.14
CA ARG A 423 18.82 -14.40 -6.95
C ARG A 423 19.14 -13.21 -7.85
N VAL A 424 18.12 -12.63 -8.51
CA VAL A 424 18.27 -11.40 -9.31
C VAL A 424 18.79 -10.25 -8.46
N THR A 425 18.23 -10.04 -7.26
CA THR A 425 18.69 -9.00 -6.33
C THR A 425 20.19 -9.15 -6.03
N GLN A 426 20.63 -10.35 -5.65
CA GLN A 426 22.03 -10.63 -5.34
C GLN A 426 22.94 -10.49 -6.56
N ARG A 427 22.52 -11.00 -7.73
CA ARG A 427 23.29 -10.91 -8.98
C ARG A 427 23.48 -9.46 -9.45
N LEU A 428 22.43 -8.64 -9.40
CA LEU A 428 22.51 -7.21 -9.73
C LEU A 428 23.37 -6.43 -8.73
N ALA A 429 23.34 -6.77 -7.45
CA ALA A 429 24.19 -6.15 -6.45
C ALA A 429 25.68 -6.48 -6.67
N ARG A 430 26.00 -7.73 -7.04
CA ARG A 430 27.37 -8.13 -7.44
C ARG A 430 27.86 -7.40 -8.70
N LEU A 431 26.95 -6.99 -9.59
CA LEU A 431 27.25 -6.11 -10.74
C LEU A 431 27.47 -4.63 -10.35
N GLY A 432 27.26 -4.25 -9.09
CA GLY A 432 27.25 -2.85 -8.65
C GLY A 432 25.99 -2.08 -9.06
N ASP A 433 24.97 -2.74 -9.64
CA ASP A 433 23.73 -2.10 -10.05
C ASP A 433 22.68 -2.10 -8.92
N TYR A 434 23.02 -1.37 -7.85
CA TYR A 434 22.19 -1.27 -6.67
C TYR A 434 20.82 -0.63 -6.93
N LYS A 435 20.71 0.24 -7.95
CA LYS A 435 19.43 0.84 -8.32
C LYS A 435 18.45 -0.22 -8.77
N ARG A 436 18.88 -1.15 -9.63
CA ARG A 436 18.02 -2.26 -10.05
C ARG A 436 17.85 -3.30 -8.96
N ALA A 437 18.93 -3.72 -8.28
CA ALA A 437 18.86 -4.68 -7.18
C ALA A 437 17.84 -4.27 -6.12
N ARG A 438 17.83 -2.97 -5.75
CA ARG A 438 16.86 -2.42 -4.80
C ARG A 438 15.41 -2.58 -5.27
N ARG A 439 15.12 -2.45 -6.56
CA ARG A 439 13.75 -2.63 -7.07
C ARG A 439 13.24 -4.05 -6.84
N PHE A 440 14.08 -5.05 -7.12
CA PHE A 440 13.76 -6.46 -6.88
C PHE A 440 13.62 -6.76 -5.38
N CYS A 441 14.56 -6.32 -4.54
CA CYS A 441 14.46 -6.47 -3.09
C CYS A 441 13.16 -5.87 -2.51
N MET A 442 12.76 -4.67 -2.99
CA MET A 442 11.53 -4.02 -2.55
C MET A 442 10.26 -4.70 -3.07
N ALA A 443 10.33 -5.33 -4.25
CA ALA A 443 9.25 -6.17 -4.76
C ALA A 443 9.05 -7.36 -3.82
N SER A 444 10.10 -8.14 -3.52
CA SER A 444 10.03 -9.25 -2.55
C SER A 444 9.55 -8.80 -1.17
N THR A 445 10.04 -7.67 -0.67
CA THR A 445 9.56 -7.09 0.60
C THR A 445 8.07 -6.78 0.59
N SER A 446 7.51 -6.38 -0.55
CA SER A 446 6.09 -6.07 -0.68
C SER A 446 5.22 -7.34 -0.67
N TYR A 447 5.72 -8.42 -1.25
CA TYR A 447 5.04 -9.71 -1.34
C TYR A 447 5.22 -10.59 -0.10
N ALA A 448 6.31 -10.44 0.66
CA ALA A 448 6.59 -11.25 1.85
C ALA A 448 5.42 -11.29 2.84
N VAL A 449 5.00 -12.49 3.25
CA VAL A 449 3.77 -12.72 4.02
C VAL A 449 4.00 -13.13 5.48
N ASN A 450 5.19 -13.64 5.81
CA ASN A 450 5.48 -14.18 7.14
C ASN A 450 6.78 -13.62 7.74
N ARG A 451 6.98 -13.86 9.05
CA ARG A 451 8.14 -13.39 9.82
C ARG A 451 9.48 -13.87 9.24
N VAL A 452 9.54 -15.12 8.80
CA VAL A 452 10.77 -15.77 8.30
C VAL A 452 11.26 -15.10 7.02
N GLU A 453 10.36 -14.86 6.06
CA GLU A 453 10.70 -14.15 4.81
C GLU A 453 11.24 -12.75 5.08
N PHE A 454 10.65 -12.00 6.01
CA PHE A 454 11.17 -10.68 6.37
C PHE A 454 12.56 -10.77 7.02
N ALA A 455 12.80 -11.74 7.90
CA ALA A 455 14.12 -11.95 8.49
C ALA A 455 15.16 -12.28 7.41
N LEU A 456 14.84 -13.15 6.46
CA LEU A 456 15.73 -13.50 5.35
C LEU A 456 15.96 -12.33 4.37
N LEU A 457 14.95 -11.49 4.13
CA LEU A 457 15.11 -10.26 3.36
C LEU A 457 16.06 -9.27 4.04
N MET A 458 16.04 -9.22 5.36
CA MET A 458 16.98 -8.41 6.13
C MET A 458 18.38 -9.02 6.10
N GLU A 459 18.50 -10.35 6.16
CA GLU A 459 19.74 -11.09 5.93
C GLU A 459 20.35 -10.74 4.56
N VAL A 460 19.54 -10.75 3.50
CA VAL A 460 19.94 -10.28 2.15
C VAL A 460 20.44 -8.83 2.20
N ALA A 461 19.73 -7.94 2.87
CA ALA A 461 20.12 -6.54 2.97
C ALA A 461 21.44 -6.35 3.73
N HIS A 462 21.69 -7.10 4.80
CA HIS A 462 22.94 -7.10 5.54
C HIS A 462 24.10 -7.64 4.71
N MET A 463 23.92 -8.78 4.04
CA MET A 463 24.92 -9.37 3.13
C MET A 463 25.33 -8.42 2.00
N LEU A 464 24.44 -7.51 1.59
CA LEU A 464 24.69 -6.54 0.53
C LEU A 464 25.15 -5.17 1.07
N GLU A 465 25.35 -5.03 2.38
CA GLU A 465 25.72 -3.79 3.07
C GLU A 465 24.73 -2.64 2.75
N LYS A 466 23.43 -2.96 2.80
CA LYS A 466 22.31 -2.02 2.58
C LYS A 466 21.39 -1.93 3.80
N PRO A 467 21.82 -1.26 4.89
CA PRO A 467 21.01 -1.12 6.10
C PRO A 467 19.67 -0.41 5.84
N ASP A 468 19.59 0.49 4.84
CA ASP A 468 18.33 1.13 4.47
C ASP A 468 17.29 0.13 3.92
N TRP A 469 17.73 -0.96 3.26
CA TRP A 469 16.84 -2.03 2.78
C TRP A 469 16.34 -2.90 3.93
N ALA A 470 17.22 -3.22 4.89
CA ALA A 470 16.85 -3.94 6.11
C ALA A 470 15.78 -3.16 6.91
N ILE A 471 15.97 -1.85 7.11
CA ILE A 471 15.00 -0.99 7.80
C ILE A 471 13.64 -0.97 7.08
N LYS A 472 13.63 -0.99 5.75
CA LYS A 472 12.39 -1.06 4.96
C LYS A 472 11.67 -2.39 5.13
N ALA A 473 12.40 -3.50 5.11
CA ALA A 473 11.85 -4.82 5.40
C ALA A 473 11.29 -4.90 6.83
N ALA A 474 12.03 -4.44 7.84
CA ALA A 474 11.55 -4.35 9.23
C ALA A 474 10.27 -3.52 9.37
N LYS A 475 10.22 -2.34 8.74
CA LYS A 475 9.02 -1.48 8.79
C LYS A 475 7.82 -2.18 8.16
N LYS A 476 8.03 -2.92 7.06
CA LYS A 476 6.97 -3.70 6.40
C LYS A 476 6.53 -4.89 7.25
N ALA A 477 7.48 -5.61 7.86
CA ALA A 477 7.24 -6.69 8.81
C ALA A 477 6.38 -6.20 9.98
N ALA A 478 6.76 -5.06 10.58
CA ALA A 478 6.02 -4.45 11.68
C ALA A 478 4.60 -4.05 11.27
N GLN A 479 4.39 -3.54 10.05
CA GLN A 479 3.03 -3.26 9.54
C GLN A 479 2.16 -4.52 9.45
N LYS A 480 2.76 -5.69 9.19
CA LYS A 480 2.10 -7.00 9.17
C LYS A 480 2.04 -7.68 10.55
N GLY A 481 2.53 -7.03 11.60
CA GLY A 481 2.50 -7.53 12.98
C GLY A 481 3.72 -8.34 13.40
N PHE A 482 4.75 -8.43 12.56
CA PHE A 482 6.01 -9.10 12.88
C PHE A 482 7.03 -8.09 13.40
N LEU A 483 7.44 -8.24 14.66
CA LEU A 483 8.51 -7.44 15.22
C LEU A 483 9.84 -8.17 15.05
N LEU A 484 10.74 -7.59 14.25
CA LEU A 484 12.08 -8.11 14.02
C LEU A 484 13.08 -7.12 14.61
N THR A 485 13.62 -7.39 15.80
CA THR A 485 14.38 -6.36 16.55
C THR A 485 15.86 -6.33 16.17
N GLY A 486 16.52 -7.50 16.08
CA GLY A 486 17.96 -7.56 15.83
C GLY A 486 18.39 -6.93 14.51
N ALA A 487 17.56 -7.04 13.48
CA ALA A 487 17.90 -6.56 12.14
C ALA A 487 17.30 -5.16 11.83
N ALA A 488 16.35 -4.66 12.66
CA ALA A 488 15.69 -3.37 12.43
C ALA A 488 16.47 -2.17 12.97
N TYR A 489 17.41 -2.42 13.88
CA TYR A 489 18.28 -1.44 14.53
C TYR A 489 19.74 -1.87 14.30
N PRO A 490 20.22 -1.78 13.03
CA PRO A 490 21.55 -2.25 12.63
C PRO A 490 22.70 -1.43 13.19
#